data_AF-A0A6J4SUN3-F1
#
_entry.id   AF-A0A6J4SUN3-F1
#
_cell.length_a   1.000
_cell.length_b   1.000
_cell.length_c   1.000
_cell.angle_alpha   90.00
_cell.angle_beta   90.00
_cell.angle_gamma   90.00
#
_symmetry.space_group_name_H-M   'P 1'
#
loop_
_entity.id
_entity.type
_entity.pdbx_description
1 polymer ?
#
loop_
_entity_poly.entity_id
_entity_poly.type
_entity_poly.pdbx_seq_one_letter_code
_entity_poly.pdbx_strand_id
1 'polypeptide(L)'
;MNVRAARALAVLAALAPALSAASRANAQSPPASLLVMDATLRQTGDELRFALRFNRAVPVRELQPRLGRSICVVLSPDRPSRRRACMSRRGARLRATLVRIDEAGFATGAARPLRAANVVVRGTHVTLRAPAGALGVKLGDTVSWRAVLQWREGTGCAVIPGPQPCTQVLPPAGALTLKTRAARRPAFTRLGRLRLLATGDSMIQIVDSYLKQRLGRRRGATVRSDAHIGSGISNPAKRDWVRKAGAQSAGFKPDVTVVFLGANDGYPIAGAQCCDVPWIAAYAKRVEAMMRSYLRGGRSYVYWLTLPTPSRASFVRIYSSVNAAIRRAAQRVGDGVRVIDIARVFTPGGRFRQTITFRGRTINARQADGIHLSTAGASVAATLVIDRLRADRALP
;
A
#
# COMPACT_ATOMS: atom_id res chain seq x y z
N MET A 1 88.93 51.09 8.38
CA MET A 1 89.70 51.97 7.46
C MET A 1 89.53 51.40 6.05
N ASN A 2 88.51 51.81 5.31
CA ASN A 2 88.45 52.87 4.28
C ASN A 2 88.90 52.43 2.86
N VAL A 3 88.04 52.75 1.87
CA VAL A 3 88.27 53.10 0.44
C VAL A 3 87.55 52.21 -0.62
N ARG A 4 86.56 52.82 -1.32
CA ARG A 4 86.21 52.89 -2.80
C ARG A 4 86.53 51.69 -3.74
N ALA A 5 85.94 51.44 -4.91
CA ALA A 5 84.76 51.80 -5.73
C ALA A 5 84.88 51.02 -7.08
N ALA A 6 83.79 51.00 -7.89
CA ALA A 6 83.71 50.79 -9.38
C ALA A 6 83.89 49.34 -9.95
N ARG A 7 82.93 48.72 -10.70
CA ARG A 7 82.23 48.96 -12.00
C ARG A 7 82.93 48.31 -13.23
N ALA A 8 82.25 47.37 -13.90
CA ALA A 8 82.20 47.12 -15.38
C ALA A 8 81.40 45.80 -15.65
N LEU A 9 80.16 45.82 -16.16
CA LEU A 9 79.70 45.85 -17.55
C LEU A 9 80.24 44.78 -18.53
N ALA A 10 79.35 43.84 -18.87
CA ALA A 10 78.87 43.52 -20.22
C ALA A 10 79.40 42.28 -20.99
N VAL A 11 78.40 41.60 -21.57
CA VAL A 11 78.39 40.74 -22.79
C VAL A 11 78.81 39.27 -22.65
N LEU A 12 77.82 38.38 -22.60
CA LEU A 12 77.63 37.38 -23.66
C LEU A 12 76.19 36.83 -23.64
N ALA A 13 75.45 37.25 -24.65
CA ALA A 13 74.14 36.73 -25.01
C ALA A 13 74.26 35.41 -25.77
N ALA A 14 73.14 34.68 -25.78
CA ALA A 14 72.78 33.58 -26.66
C ALA A 14 73.38 32.20 -26.35
N LEU A 15 72.57 31.33 -25.72
CA LEU A 15 72.12 30.06 -26.31
C LEU A 15 71.08 29.35 -25.40
N ALA A 16 69.86 29.22 -25.95
CA ALA A 16 68.82 28.22 -25.68
C ALA A 16 67.96 28.26 -24.39
N PRO A 17 66.63 28.51 -24.53
CA PRO A 17 65.60 27.94 -23.67
C PRO A 17 64.96 26.72 -24.38
N ALA A 18 65.37 25.50 -24.02
CA ALA A 18 64.74 24.29 -24.53
C ALA A 18 64.56 23.21 -23.45
N LEU A 19 64.19 23.60 -22.23
CA LEU A 19 63.85 22.69 -21.14
C LEU A 19 62.66 23.24 -20.35
N SER A 20 61.53 23.51 -21.01
CA SER A 20 60.25 23.75 -20.30
C SER A 20 58.98 23.40 -21.07
N ALA A 21 59.07 22.73 -22.23
CA ALA A 21 57.91 22.47 -23.09
C ALA A 21 57.38 21.02 -23.05
N ALA A 22 57.90 20.14 -22.19
CA ALA A 22 57.60 18.70 -22.25
C ALA A 22 56.69 18.13 -21.13
N SER A 23 56.05 18.93 -20.26
CA SER A 23 55.13 18.38 -19.24
C SER A 23 53.71 18.96 -19.20
N ARG A 24 53.30 19.79 -20.16
CA ARG A 24 51.93 20.36 -20.19
C ARG A 24 50.92 19.64 -21.09
N ALA A 25 51.29 18.51 -21.71
CA ALA A 25 50.39 17.74 -22.56
C ALA A 25 49.85 16.48 -21.83
N ASN A 26 48.89 16.65 -20.91
CA ASN A 26 47.80 15.70 -20.58
C ASN A 26 47.05 16.01 -19.27
N ALA A 27 46.91 17.28 -18.86
CA ALA A 27 45.92 17.63 -17.84
C ALA A 27 44.52 17.62 -18.48
N GLN A 28 43.93 16.42 -18.62
CA GLN A 28 42.55 16.26 -19.04
C GLN A 28 41.66 17.01 -18.05
N SER A 29 40.90 18.00 -18.52
CA SER A 29 39.98 18.77 -17.68
C SER A 29 39.16 17.81 -16.81
N PRO A 30 39.01 18.06 -15.50
CA PRO A 30 38.27 17.16 -14.63
C PRO A 30 36.88 16.93 -15.24
N PRO A 31 36.39 15.67 -15.28
CA PRO A 31 35.11 15.38 -15.88
C PRO A 31 34.03 16.22 -15.20
N ALA A 32 33.21 16.92 -15.98
CA ALA A 32 32.14 17.77 -15.45
C ALA A 32 31.29 17.02 -14.41
N SER A 33 31.07 17.65 -13.26
CA SER A 33 30.34 17.06 -12.14
C SER A 33 28.94 16.62 -12.55
N LEU A 34 28.50 15.51 -11.98
CA LEU A 34 27.16 14.99 -12.20
C LEU A 34 26.16 15.87 -11.44
N LEU A 35 25.20 16.46 -12.16
CA LEU A 35 24.18 17.34 -11.59
C LEU A 35 22.78 16.85 -11.99
N VAL A 36 21.87 16.84 -11.02
CA VAL A 36 20.42 16.66 -11.23
C VAL A 36 19.87 17.94 -11.85
N MET A 37 19.30 17.81 -13.04
CA MET A 37 18.63 18.90 -13.76
C MET A 37 17.13 18.92 -13.51
N ASP A 38 16.53 17.74 -13.29
CA ASP A 38 15.11 17.61 -13.01
C ASP A 38 14.83 16.34 -12.19
N ALA A 39 13.79 16.38 -11.36
CA ALA A 39 13.27 15.24 -10.64
C ALA A 39 11.75 15.24 -10.66
N THR A 40 11.16 14.09 -10.95
CA THR A 40 9.72 13.88 -10.87
C THR A 40 9.37 12.64 -10.07
N LEU A 41 8.25 12.72 -9.36
CA LEU A 41 7.60 11.59 -8.71
C LEU A 41 6.19 11.46 -9.25
N ARG A 42 5.88 10.32 -9.86
CA ARG A 42 4.55 10.03 -10.40
C ARG A 42 4.04 8.70 -9.87
N GLN A 43 2.73 8.63 -9.66
CA GLN A 43 2.03 7.37 -9.36
C GLN A 43 1.50 6.73 -10.65
N THR A 44 1.71 5.43 -10.81
CA THR A 44 1.09 4.61 -11.84
C THR A 44 0.53 3.35 -11.19
N GLY A 45 -0.80 3.25 -11.10
CA GLY A 45 -1.44 2.17 -10.35
C GLY A 45 -1.08 2.22 -8.86
N ASP A 46 -0.49 1.14 -8.34
CA ASP A 46 0.02 1.03 -6.98
C ASP A 46 1.53 1.30 -6.85
N GLU A 47 2.20 1.61 -7.96
CA GLU A 47 3.62 1.93 -8.00
C GLU A 47 3.89 3.43 -7.96
N LEU A 48 5.02 3.77 -7.36
CA LEU A 48 5.65 5.07 -7.47
C LEU A 48 6.85 4.98 -8.41
N ARG A 49 6.91 5.94 -9.34
CA ARG A 49 8.01 6.14 -10.27
C ARG A 49 8.73 7.44 -9.93
N PHE A 50 9.97 7.31 -9.49
CA PHE A 50 10.91 8.42 -9.36
C PHE A 50 11.74 8.48 -10.63
N ALA A 51 11.78 9.63 -11.28
CA ALA A 51 12.60 9.85 -12.46
C ALA A 51 13.49 11.08 -12.25
N LEU A 52 14.77 10.94 -12.57
CA LEU A 52 15.79 11.97 -12.46
C LEU A 52 16.43 12.17 -13.83
N ARG A 53 16.62 13.43 -14.23
CA ARG A 53 17.38 13.81 -15.43
C ARG A 53 18.66 14.49 -14.97
N PHE A 54 19.78 14.12 -15.59
CA PHE A 54 21.11 14.65 -15.28
C PHE A 54 21.67 15.48 -16.44
N ASN A 55 22.66 16.32 -16.13
CA ASN A 55 23.38 17.13 -17.13
C ASN A 55 24.21 16.27 -18.12
N ARG A 56 24.58 15.06 -17.72
CA ARG A 56 25.36 14.10 -18.53
C ARG A 56 24.90 12.66 -18.29
N ALA A 57 25.42 11.74 -19.11
CA ALA A 57 25.16 10.32 -18.91
C ALA A 57 25.62 9.86 -17.52
N VAL A 58 24.77 9.11 -16.82
CA VAL A 58 25.06 8.69 -15.44
C VAL A 58 26.08 7.57 -15.45
N PRO A 59 27.26 7.74 -14.82
CA PRO A 59 28.28 6.71 -14.80
C PRO A 59 27.91 5.62 -13.77
N VAL A 60 27.09 4.67 -14.21
CA VAL A 60 26.55 3.59 -13.37
C VAL A 60 27.63 2.80 -12.63
N ARG A 61 28.81 2.65 -13.24
CA ARG A 61 29.95 1.93 -12.65
C ARG A 61 30.49 2.60 -11.39
N GLU A 62 30.30 3.91 -11.26
CA GLU A 62 30.81 4.76 -10.19
C GLU A 62 29.79 4.99 -9.07
N LEU A 63 28.55 4.51 -9.20
CA LEU A 63 27.50 4.60 -8.18
C LEU A 63 27.79 3.68 -6.99
N GLN A 64 28.67 4.16 -6.11
CA GLN A 64 29.16 3.47 -4.93
C GLN A 64 28.93 4.32 -3.67
N PRO A 65 27.93 3.98 -2.83
CA PRO A 65 27.62 4.75 -1.63
C PRO A 65 28.80 4.87 -0.66
N ARG A 66 29.68 3.87 -0.57
CA ARG A 66 30.89 3.90 0.27
C ARG A 66 31.87 5.01 -0.12
N LEU A 67 31.83 5.45 -1.37
CA LEU A 67 32.66 6.53 -1.89
C LEU A 67 31.92 7.87 -1.92
N GLY A 68 30.76 7.97 -1.25
CA GLY A 68 29.93 9.19 -1.29
C GLY A 68 29.30 9.43 -2.66
N ARG A 69 29.06 8.38 -3.46
CA ARG A 69 28.42 8.46 -4.78
C ARG A 69 27.10 7.70 -4.76
N SER A 70 26.01 8.41 -4.54
CA SER A 70 24.69 7.81 -4.42
C SER A 70 23.58 8.69 -4.96
N ILE A 71 22.54 8.04 -5.51
CA ILE A 71 21.33 8.70 -5.97
C ILE A 71 20.19 8.19 -5.12
N CYS A 72 19.53 9.08 -4.39
CA CYS A 72 18.51 8.72 -3.43
C CYS A 72 17.24 9.56 -3.60
N VAL A 73 16.12 8.99 -3.16
CA VAL A 73 14.90 9.73 -2.88
C VAL A 73 14.58 9.63 -1.40
N VAL A 74 14.27 10.77 -0.79
CA VAL A 74 13.78 10.87 0.58
C VAL A 74 12.27 11.04 0.53
N LEU A 75 11.57 10.21 1.31
CA LEU A 75 10.12 10.20 1.43
C LEU A 75 9.71 10.67 2.83
N SER A 76 8.71 11.54 2.85
CA SER A 76 8.20 12.22 4.04
C SER A 76 9.29 12.88 4.88
N PRO A 77 10.12 13.77 4.30
CA PRO A 77 11.25 14.39 5.01
C PRO A 77 10.82 15.17 6.26
N ASP A 78 9.57 15.59 6.37
CA ASP A 78 9.08 16.44 7.48
C ASP A 78 8.22 15.68 8.50
N ARG A 79 8.22 14.34 8.47
CA ARG A 79 7.48 13.47 9.41
C ARG A 79 8.45 12.68 10.30
N PRO A 80 8.06 12.24 11.50
CA PRO A 80 8.93 11.46 12.40
C PRO A 80 9.37 10.10 11.84
N SER A 81 8.67 9.58 10.81
CA SER A 81 9.03 8.33 10.12
C SER A 81 9.59 8.61 8.70
N ARG A 82 10.80 9.16 8.63
CA ARG A 82 11.49 9.49 7.37
C ARG A 82 12.11 8.24 6.75
N ARG A 83 12.10 8.13 5.41
CA ARG A 83 12.72 7.01 4.69
C ARG A 83 13.54 7.50 3.52
N ARG A 84 14.69 6.88 3.29
CA ARG A 84 15.55 7.13 2.14
C ARG A 84 15.70 5.86 1.31
N ALA A 85 15.28 5.93 0.05
CA ALA A 85 15.52 4.88 -0.93
C ALA A 85 16.72 5.28 -1.80
N CYS A 86 17.83 4.55 -1.69
CA CYS A 86 19.05 4.83 -2.45
C CYS A 86 19.30 3.76 -3.51
N MET A 87 19.73 4.21 -4.68
CA MET A 87 20.14 3.37 -5.78
C MET A 87 21.65 3.12 -5.66
N SER A 88 22.04 1.85 -5.71
CA SER A 88 23.43 1.43 -5.58
C SER A 88 23.74 0.27 -6.51
N ARG A 89 24.99 0.16 -6.94
CA ARG A 89 25.45 -0.96 -7.76
C ARG A 89 25.67 -2.19 -6.88
N ARG A 90 25.16 -3.35 -7.31
CA ARG A 90 25.46 -4.67 -6.72
C ARG A 90 25.82 -5.64 -7.84
N GLY A 91 27.12 -5.86 -8.06
CA GLY A 91 27.63 -6.60 -9.21
C GLY A 91 27.39 -5.86 -10.52
N ALA A 92 26.78 -6.52 -11.51
CA ALA A 92 26.44 -5.93 -12.81
C ALA A 92 25.12 -5.14 -12.84
N ARG A 93 24.30 -5.19 -11.77
CA ARG A 93 22.96 -4.58 -11.74
C ARG A 93 22.87 -3.45 -10.72
N LEU A 94 22.04 -2.45 -11.01
CA LEU A 94 21.60 -1.48 -10.02
C LEU A 94 20.47 -2.06 -9.18
N ARG A 95 20.49 -1.76 -7.88
CA ARG A 95 19.45 -2.13 -6.93
C ARG A 95 19.10 -0.94 -6.06
N ALA A 96 17.92 -1.01 -5.46
CA ALA A 96 17.50 -0.02 -4.48
C ALA A 96 17.48 -0.62 -3.07
N THR A 97 17.84 0.19 -2.09
CA THR A 97 17.74 -0.13 -0.67
C THR A 97 16.95 0.95 0.04
N LEU A 98 16.12 0.58 1.01
CA LEU A 98 15.34 1.48 1.84
C LEU A 98 15.89 1.48 3.27
N VAL A 99 16.08 2.67 3.82
CA VAL A 99 16.50 2.86 5.21
C VAL A 99 15.63 3.92 5.88
N ARG A 100 15.46 3.83 7.19
CA ARG A 100 14.89 4.95 7.98
C ARG A 100 15.98 5.98 8.22
N ILE A 101 15.60 7.25 8.25
CA ILE A 101 16.54 8.34 8.56
C ILE A 101 16.03 9.19 9.72
N ASP A 102 16.94 9.85 10.43
CA ASP A 102 16.64 10.85 11.46
C ASP A 102 16.39 12.23 10.86
N GLU A 103 16.31 13.24 11.72
CA GLU A 103 15.99 14.60 11.30
C GLU A 103 17.06 15.27 10.44
N ALA A 104 18.31 14.92 10.68
CA ALA A 104 19.46 15.38 9.91
C ALA A 104 19.70 14.54 8.64
N GLY A 105 18.91 13.49 8.41
CA GLY A 105 18.99 12.63 7.23
C GLY A 105 20.00 11.49 7.35
N PHE A 106 20.50 11.20 8.55
CA PHE A 106 21.36 10.06 8.82
C PHE A 106 20.55 8.78 9.01
N ALA A 107 21.11 7.64 8.63
CA ALA A 107 20.42 6.36 8.72
C ALA A 107 20.28 5.90 10.18
N THR A 108 19.06 5.56 10.61
CA THR A 108 18.75 5.09 11.98
C THR A 108 18.65 3.56 12.05
N GLY A 109 19.39 2.85 11.19
CA GLY A 109 19.45 1.38 11.17
C GLY A 109 19.94 0.82 9.84
N ALA A 110 19.88 -0.51 9.70
CA ALA A 110 20.35 -1.20 8.51
C ALA A 110 19.45 -0.94 7.29
N ALA A 111 20.08 -0.68 6.14
CA ALA A 111 19.39 -0.54 4.86
C ALA A 111 18.85 -1.91 4.39
N ARG A 112 17.57 -1.96 4.01
CA ARG A 112 16.89 -3.17 3.56
C ARG A 112 16.77 -3.21 2.04
N PRO A 113 17.03 -4.34 1.36
CA PRO A 113 16.85 -4.44 -0.09
C PRO A 113 15.38 -4.24 -0.50
N LEU A 114 15.13 -3.34 -1.46
CA LEU A 114 13.82 -3.21 -2.10
C LEU A 114 13.71 -4.24 -3.23
N ARG A 115 13.36 -5.48 -2.91
CA ARG A 115 13.33 -6.60 -3.87
C ARG A 115 12.35 -6.38 -5.03
N ALA A 116 11.24 -5.70 -4.76
CA ALA A 116 10.21 -5.38 -5.76
C ALA A 116 10.52 -4.09 -6.55
N ALA A 117 11.67 -3.45 -6.32
CA ALA A 117 12.04 -2.25 -7.06
C ALA A 117 12.75 -2.58 -8.38
N ASN A 118 12.45 -1.80 -9.41
CA ASN A 118 13.15 -1.80 -10.68
C ASN A 118 13.90 -0.48 -10.86
N VAL A 119 15.21 -0.55 -11.06
CA VAL A 119 16.08 0.61 -11.30
C VAL A 119 16.62 0.52 -12.73
N VAL A 120 16.38 1.57 -13.52
CA VAL A 120 16.78 1.66 -14.92
C VAL A 120 17.55 2.94 -15.14
N VAL A 121 18.68 2.86 -15.84
CA VAL A 121 19.47 4.01 -16.27
C VAL A 121 19.59 3.99 -17.79
N ARG A 122 19.28 5.11 -18.43
CA ARG A 122 19.33 5.29 -19.89
C ARG A 122 19.92 6.66 -20.19
N GLY A 123 21.20 6.69 -20.58
CA GLY A 123 21.94 7.93 -20.81
C GLY A 123 21.88 8.85 -19.59
N THR A 124 21.24 10.01 -19.76
CA THR A 124 21.06 11.05 -18.73
C THR A 124 19.89 10.80 -17.78
N HIS A 125 19.13 9.71 -17.94
CA HIS A 125 17.92 9.46 -17.15
C HIS A 125 18.10 8.27 -16.21
N VAL A 126 17.64 8.46 -14.97
CA VAL A 126 17.54 7.39 -13.96
C VAL A 126 16.08 7.26 -13.56
N THR A 127 15.57 6.03 -13.53
CA THR A 127 14.23 5.73 -13.05
C THR A 127 14.28 4.66 -11.98
N LEU A 128 13.65 4.92 -10.83
CA LEU A 128 13.32 3.95 -9.80
C LEU A 128 11.80 3.74 -9.78
N ARG A 129 11.35 2.51 -10.00
CA ARG A 129 9.95 2.10 -9.82
C ARG A 129 9.86 1.13 -8.65
N ALA A 130 8.91 1.33 -7.75
CA ALA A 130 8.61 0.39 -6.69
C ALA A 130 7.15 0.50 -6.22
N PRO A 131 6.55 -0.59 -5.70
CA PRO A 131 5.24 -0.52 -5.05
C PRO A 131 5.25 0.48 -3.89
N ALA A 132 4.20 1.30 -3.79
CA ALA A 132 4.09 2.32 -2.74
C ALA A 132 4.23 1.72 -1.33
N GLY A 133 3.61 0.56 -1.08
CA GLY A 133 3.72 -0.15 0.19
C GLY A 133 5.15 -0.62 0.52
N ALA A 134 5.94 -1.01 -0.49
CA ALA A 134 7.34 -1.39 -0.29
C ALA A 134 8.21 -0.20 0.13
N LEU A 135 7.83 1.02 -0.26
CA LEU A 135 8.47 2.27 0.14
C LEU A 135 7.95 2.79 1.50
N GLY A 136 6.94 2.14 2.08
CA GLY A 136 6.27 2.63 3.28
C GLY A 136 5.30 3.79 3.02
N VAL A 137 4.86 3.97 1.79
CA VAL A 137 3.86 4.96 1.39
C VAL A 137 2.47 4.32 1.39
N LYS A 138 1.53 4.93 2.09
CA LYS A 138 0.11 4.59 2.02
C LYS A 138 -0.55 5.38 0.88
N LEU A 139 -1.16 4.67 -0.07
CA LEU A 139 -1.87 5.29 -1.19
C LEU A 139 -3.16 5.96 -0.69
N GLY A 140 -3.46 7.15 -1.21
CA GLY A 140 -4.54 8.03 -0.74
C GLY A 140 -4.03 9.22 0.09
N ASP A 141 -2.82 9.11 0.64
CA ASP A 141 -2.19 10.17 1.41
C ASP A 141 -1.35 11.10 0.52
N THR A 142 -1.06 12.30 1.03
CA THR A 142 -0.07 13.20 0.43
C THR A 142 1.32 12.79 0.90
N VAL A 143 2.23 12.60 -0.04
CA VAL A 143 3.63 12.25 0.24
C VAL A 143 4.49 13.43 -0.10
N SER A 144 5.19 14.00 0.89
CA SER A 144 6.31 14.91 0.64
C SER A 144 7.56 14.13 0.27
N TRP A 145 8.41 14.66 -0.60
CA TRP A 145 9.61 13.99 -1.08
C TRP A 145 10.68 14.96 -1.58
N ARG A 146 11.94 14.50 -1.61
CA ARG A 146 13.10 15.21 -2.17
C ARG A 146 14.03 14.23 -2.88
N ALA A 147 14.66 14.66 -3.96
CA ALA A 147 15.79 13.95 -4.54
C ALA A 147 17.08 14.39 -3.83
N VAL A 148 17.98 13.44 -3.57
CA VAL A 148 19.30 13.70 -3.01
C VAL A 148 20.33 12.99 -3.86
N LEU A 149 21.19 13.77 -4.52
CA LEU A 149 22.38 13.28 -5.18
C LEU A 149 23.57 13.57 -4.27
N GLN A 150 24.35 12.55 -3.95
CA GLN A 150 25.67 12.72 -3.38
C GLN A 150 26.69 12.29 -4.43
N TRP A 151 27.60 13.19 -4.79
CA TRP A 151 28.64 12.96 -5.80
C TRP A 151 29.97 13.55 -5.35
N ARG A 152 30.81 12.71 -4.73
CA ARG A 152 32.16 13.12 -4.31
C ARG A 152 33.18 12.88 -5.43
N GLU A 153 33.93 13.93 -5.76
CA GLU A 153 35.11 13.89 -6.64
C GLU A 153 36.39 13.94 -5.80
N GLY A 154 37.23 12.89 -5.86
CA GLY A 154 38.49 12.86 -5.13
C GLY A 154 38.38 12.96 -3.59
N THR A 155 39.33 13.66 -2.98
CA THR A 155 39.51 13.78 -1.51
C THR A 155 38.91 15.05 -0.89
N GLY A 156 38.39 16.00 -1.67
CA GLY A 156 37.88 17.28 -1.16
C GLY A 156 36.45 17.59 -1.60
N CYS A 157 35.51 17.65 -0.65
CA CYS A 157 34.31 18.47 -0.82
C CYS A 157 34.69 19.88 -0.32
N ALA A 158 35.03 20.83 -1.21
CA ALA A 158 35.46 22.17 -0.82
C ALA A 158 34.33 22.96 -0.14
N VAL A 159 34.43 23.15 1.18
CA VAL A 159 33.47 23.97 1.93
C VAL A 159 33.66 25.43 1.51
N ILE A 160 32.58 26.13 1.12
CA ILE A 160 32.20 27.52 1.49
C ILE A 160 31.17 28.09 0.47
N PRO A 161 30.04 28.70 0.90
CA PRO A 161 29.33 28.59 2.18
C PRO A 161 28.00 27.80 2.03
N GLY A 162 27.81 26.69 2.77
CA GLY A 162 26.57 25.90 2.79
C GLY A 162 26.77 24.36 2.87
N PRO A 163 25.76 23.56 3.27
CA PRO A 163 25.93 22.17 3.69
C PRO A 163 26.36 21.25 2.53
N GLN A 164 27.64 20.85 2.55
CA GLN A 164 28.33 19.92 1.64
C GLN A 164 28.13 20.17 0.11
N PRO A 165 29.12 20.75 -0.61
CA PRO A 165 29.01 21.04 -2.05
C PRO A 165 28.82 19.80 -2.94
N CYS A 166 29.14 18.61 -2.42
CA CYS A 166 29.00 17.34 -3.09
C CYS A 166 27.60 16.72 -2.91
N THR A 167 26.68 17.39 -2.22
CA THR A 167 25.29 16.97 -2.08
C THR A 167 24.35 17.96 -2.74
N GLN A 168 23.64 17.51 -3.77
CA GLN A 168 22.56 18.28 -4.39
C GLN A 168 21.22 17.76 -3.90
N VAL A 169 20.37 18.66 -3.40
CA VAL A 169 18.99 18.36 -3.01
C VAL A 169 18.04 19.05 -3.99
N LEU A 170 17.03 18.33 -4.47
CA LEU A 170 15.97 18.89 -5.31
C LEU A 170 14.60 18.64 -4.67
N PRO A 171 13.80 19.69 -4.39
CA PRO A 171 14.12 21.11 -4.54
C PRO A 171 15.15 21.58 -3.49
N PRO A 172 15.87 22.70 -3.70
CA PRO A 172 16.88 23.19 -2.76
C PRO A 172 16.30 23.58 -1.39
N ALA A 173 15.04 24.05 -1.37
CA ALA A 173 14.30 24.38 -0.16
C ALA A 173 12.93 23.67 -0.15
N GLY A 174 12.46 23.30 1.04
CA GLY A 174 11.18 22.61 1.22
C GLY A 174 11.15 21.23 0.57
N ALA A 175 9.97 20.65 0.39
CA ALA A 175 9.78 19.35 -0.25
C ALA A 175 8.71 19.43 -1.35
N LEU A 176 8.89 18.63 -2.40
CA LEU A 176 7.82 18.45 -3.38
C LEU A 176 6.75 17.54 -2.78
N THR A 177 5.51 17.68 -3.24
CA THR A 177 4.42 16.81 -2.80
C THR A 177 3.81 16.03 -3.95
N LEU A 178 3.38 14.82 -3.67
CA LEU A 178 2.53 14.02 -4.55
C LEU A 178 1.29 13.63 -3.75
N LYS A 179 0.11 14.12 -4.16
CA LYS A 179 -1.16 13.57 -3.68
C LYS A 179 -1.37 12.21 -4.36
N THR A 180 -1.12 11.14 -3.61
CA THR A 180 -1.37 9.80 -4.16
C THR A 180 -2.87 9.54 -4.22
N ARG A 181 -3.31 8.96 -5.33
CA ARG A 181 -4.64 8.39 -5.45
C ARG A 181 -4.64 7.10 -4.65
N ALA A 182 -5.71 6.89 -3.87
CA ALA A 182 -5.96 5.59 -3.25
C ALA A 182 -5.80 4.50 -4.32
N ALA A 183 -5.24 3.36 -3.93
CA ALA A 183 -5.13 2.24 -4.86
C ALA A 183 -6.52 1.98 -5.45
N ARG A 184 -6.71 2.33 -6.72
CA ARG A 184 -7.83 1.79 -7.49
C ARG A 184 -7.50 0.33 -7.62
N ARG A 185 -8.05 -0.47 -6.71
CA ARG A 185 -8.23 -1.89 -6.97
C ARG A 185 -8.84 -1.98 -8.36
N PRO A 186 -8.32 -2.85 -9.23
CA PRO A 186 -8.80 -2.92 -10.60
C PRO A 186 -10.32 -2.98 -10.53
N ALA A 187 -11.00 -1.98 -11.09
CA ALA A 187 -12.38 -2.14 -11.43
C ALA A 187 -12.40 -3.40 -12.30
N PHE A 188 -13.20 -4.41 -11.94
CA PHE A 188 -13.29 -5.67 -12.69
C PHE A 188 -13.82 -5.48 -14.12
N THR A 189 -14.04 -4.22 -14.52
CA THR A 189 -14.51 -3.74 -15.82
C THR A 189 -13.59 -4.10 -17.00
N ARG A 190 -12.37 -4.60 -16.79
CA ARG A 190 -11.44 -4.84 -17.91
C ARG A 190 -11.54 -6.21 -18.60
N LEU A 191 -12.25 -7.20 -18.05
CA LEU A 191 -12.25 -8.58 -18.59
C LEU A 191 -13.64 -9.24 -18.72
N GLY A 192 -14.73 -8.49 -18.54
CA GLY A 192 -16.07 -9.00 -18.88
C GLY A 192 -16.56 -10.22 -18.10
N ARG A 193 -15.94 -10.62 -16.97
CA ARG A 193 -16.44 -11.73 -16.13
C ARG A 193 -16.07 -11.59 -14.64
N LEU A 194 -16.91 -10.91 -13.87
CA LEU A 194 -16.84 -10.82 -12.41
C LEU A 194 -17.07 -12.18 -11.74
N ARG A 195 -16.18 -12.63 -10.87
CA ARG A 195 -16.35 -13.85 -10.05
C ARG A 195 -16.73 -13.47 -8.63
N LEU A 196 -18.01 -13.63 -8.29
CA LEU A 196 -18.52 -13.37 -6.95
C LEU A 196 -18.69 -14.67 -6.17
N LEU A 197 -18.12 -14.74 -4.97
CA LEU A 197 -18.39 -15.77 -3.98
C LEU A 197 -19.39 -15.23 -2.96
N ALA A 198 -20.53 -15.88 -2.77
CA ALA A 198 -21.43 -15.62 -1.65
C ALA A 198 -21.29 -16.78 -0.65
N THR A 199 -20.87 -16.51 0.58
CA THR A 199 -20.57 -17.56 1.56
C THR A 199 -20.93 -17.15 2.98
N GLY A 200 -21.16 -18.14 3.84
CA GLY A 200 -21.53 -17.91 5.23
C GLY A 200 -22.33 -19.06 5.80
N ASP A 201 -23.08 -18.79 6.87
CA ASP A 201 -23.95 -19.79 7.50
C ASP A 201 -25.33 -19.82 6.82
N SER A 202 -26.39 -20.21 7.53
CA SER A 202 -27.76 -20.20 6.98
C SER A 202 -28.21 -18.80 6.56
N MET A 203 -27.62 -17.73 7.11
CA MET A 203 -28.05 -16.36 6.83
C MET A 203 -27.81 -15.94 5.38
N ILE A 204 -26.78 -16.48 4.71
CA ILE A 204 -26.47 -16.14 3.31
C ILE A 204 -27.39 -16.84 2.31
N GLN A 205 -28.02 -17.97 2.67
CA GLN A 205 -28.61 -18.92 1.71
C GLN A 205 -29.64 -18.30 0.76
N ILE A 206 -30.56 -17.49 1.27
CA ILE A 206 -31.56 -16.84 0.41
C ILE A 206 -30.97 -15.61 -0.29
N VAL A 207 -30.06 -14.91 0.38
CA VAL A 207 -29.38 -13.72 -0.18
C VAL A 207 -28.55 -14.10 -1.41
N ASP A 208 -27.83 -15.22 -1.35
CA ASP A 208 -26.98 -15.68 -2.45
C ASP A 208 -27.79 -15.99 -3.72
N SER A 209 -29.02 -16.49 -3.57
CA SER A 209 -29.91 -16.82 -4.68
C SER A 209 -30.34 -15.55 -5.41
N TYR A 210 -30.65 -14.48 -4.67
CA TYR A 210 -30.93 -13.16 -5.25
C TYR A 210 -29.70 -12.52 -5.89
N LEU A 211 -28.51 -12.66 -5.28
CA LEU A 211 -27.26 -12.20 -5.90
C LEU A 211 -27.02 -12.92 -7.23
N LYS A 212 -27.15 -14.26 -7.23
CA LYS A 212 -27.00 -15.09 -8.43
C LYS A 212 -28.01 -14.73 -9.51
N GLN A 213 -29.28 -14.58 -9.17
CA GLN A 213 -30.34 -14.20 -10.10
C GLN A 213 -30.09 -12.81 -10.72
N ARG A 214 -29.76 -11.80 -9.91
CA ARG A 214 -29.69 -10.40 -10.36
C ARG A 214 -28.38 -10.07 -11.07
N LEU A 215 -27.29 -10.69 -10.65
CA LEU A 215 -25.97 -10.48 -11.28
C LEU A 215 -25.77 -11.43 -12.45
N GLY A 216 -26.26 -12.67 -12.40
CA GLY A 216 -26.14 -13.64 -13.49
C GLY A 216 -26.90 -13.26 -14.75
N ARG A 217 -27.94 -12.42 -14.64
CA ARG A 217 -28.65 -11.82 -15.79
C ARG A 217 -27.81 -10.84 -16.61
N ARG A 218 -26.74 -10.30 -16.03
CA ARG A 218 -25.81 -9.41 -16.75
C ARG A 218 -24.73 -10.28 -17.37
N ARG A 219 -24.58 -10.23 -18.70
CA ARG A 219 -23.46 -10.89 -19.41
C ARG A 219 -22.16 -10.39 -18.77
N GLY A 220 -21.54 -11.22 -17.94
CA GLY A 220 -20.28 -10.89 -17.29
C GLY A 220 -20.21 -10.97 -15.76
N ALA A 221 -21.09 -11.71 -15.08
CA ALA A 221 -20.85 -12.12 -13.69
C ALA A 221 -21.16 -13.61 -13.45
N THR A 222 -20.25 -14.31 -12.78
CA THR A 222 -20.42 -15.68 -12.25
C THR A 222 -20.53 -15.59 -10.73
N VAL A 223 -21.68 -16.00 -10.20
CA VAL A 223 -21.92 -16.07 -8.75
C VAL A 223 -21.84 -17.53 -8.28
N ARG A 224 -21.00 -17.80 -7.29
CA ARG A 224 -20.94 -19.09 -6.59
C ARG A 224 -21.48 -18.93 -5.17
N SER A 225 -22.54 -19.66 -4.86
CA SER A 225 -23.10 -19.80 -3.51
C SER A 225 -22.36 -20.91 -2.75
N ASP A 226 -22.02 -20.66 -1.49
CA ASP A 226 -21.37 -21.63 -0.61
C ASP A 226 -21.79 -21.39 0.87
N ALA A 227 -23.04 -21.74 1.16
CA ALA A 227 -23.67 -21.65 2.48
C ALA A 227 -23.41 -22.91 3.32
N HIS A 228 -23.14 -22.75 4.62
CA HIS A 228 -22.83 -23.83 5.57
C HIS A 228 -23.72 -23.72 6.80
N ILE A 229 -24.88 -24.33 6.71
CA ILE A 229 -25.96 -24.24 7.70
C ILE A 229 -25.49 -24.68 9.09
N GLY A 230 -25.88 -23.91 10.11
CA GLY A 230 -25.62 -24.21 11.51
C GLY A 230 -24.16 -24.05 11.96
N SER A 231 -23.26 -23.54 11.12
CA SER A 231 -21.84 -23.35 11.46
C SER A 231 -21.54 -21.92 11.91
N GLY A 232 -20.55 -21.74 12.78
CA GLY A 232 -20.13 -20.45 13.31
C GLY A 232 -18.60 -20.34 13.41
N ILE A 233 -18.06 -19.12 13.40
CA ILE A 233 -16.60 -18.85 13.43
C ILE A 233 -15.95 -19.23 14.78
N SER A 234 -16.73 -19.16 15.86
CA SER A 234 -16.33 -19.49 17.23
C SER A 234 -16.17 -21.00 17.44
N ASN A 235 -16.78 -21.85 16.61
CA ASN A 235 -16.74 -23.32 16.70
C ASN A 235 -15.96 -23.97 15.53
N PRO A 236 -14.62 -24.01 15.59
CA PRO A 236 -13.79 -24.59 14.54
C PRO A 236 -13.91 -26.12 14.45
N ALA A 237 -14.35 -26.80 15.51
CA ALA A 237 -14.58 -28.24 15.51
C ALA A 237 -15.74 -28.62 14.57
N LYS A 238 -16.82 -27.83 14.57
CA LYS A 238 -17.90 -27.98 13.57
C LYS A 238 -17.45 -27.50 12.19
N ARG A 239 -16.81 -26.33 12.12
CA ARG A 239 -16.23 -25.81 10.87
C ARG A 239 -15.15 -24.77 11.12
N ASP A 240 -13.94 -25.08 10.67
CA ASP A 240 -12.86 -24.12 10.60
C ASP A 240 -13.06 -23.15 9.43
N TRP A 241 -13.71 -22.02 9.73
CA TRP A 241 -13.98 -20.95 8.77
C TRP A 241 -12.72 -20.21 8.30
N VAL A 242 -11.64 -20.19 9.09
CA VAL A 242 -10.38 -19.57 8.68
C VAL A 242 -9.71 -20.42 7.59
N ARG A 243 -9.60 -21.74 7.81
CA ARG A 243 -9.11 -22.67 6.79
C ARG A 243 -9.98 -22.67 5.55
N LYS A 244 -11.31 -22.65 5.72
CA LYS A 244 -12.26 -22.61 4.60
C LYS A 244 -12.11 -21.35 3.75
N ALA A 245 -11.94 -20.18 4.38
CA ALA A 245 -11.72 -18.92 3.66
C ALA A 245 -10.46 -18.98 2.78
N GLY A 246 -9.38 -19.57 3.30
CA GLY A 246 -8.15 -19.84 2.53
C GLY A 246 -8.42 -20.75 1.33
N ALA A 247 -9.08 -21.88 1.54
CA ALA A 247 -9.39 -22.85 0.48
C ALA A 247 -10.31 -22.27 -0.61
N GLN A 248 -11.36 -21.55 -0.22
CA GLN A 248 -12.26 -20.87 -1.17
C GLN A 248 -11.52 -19.81 -1.99
N SER A 249 -10.64 -19.04 -1.34
CA SER A 249 -9.84 -18.00 -2.00
C SER A 249 -8.84 -18.59 -3.00
N ALA A 250 -8.20 -19.70 -2.65
CA ALA A 250 -7.24 -20.39 -3.51
C ALA A 250 -7.90 -21.07 -4.71
N GLY A 251 -9.00 -21.81 -4.47
CA GLY A 251 -9.69 -22.58 -5.51
C GLY A 251 -10.51 -21.72 -6.47
N PHE A 252 -11.30 -20.78 -5.94
CA PHE A 252 -12.17 -19.95 -6.78
C PHE A 252 -11.61 -18.60 -7.13
N LYS A 253 -10.57 -18.12 -6.45
CA LYS A 253 -9.95 -16.83 -6.76
C LYS A 253 -11.00 -15.74 -7.00
N PRO A 254 -11.94 -15.52 -6.06
CA PRO A 254 -13.00 -14.54 -6.25
C PRO A 254 -12.42 -13.16 -6.52
N ASP A 255 -13.21 -12.39 -7.24
CA ASP A 255 -13.03 -10.96 -7.47
C ASP A 255 -13.75 -10.17 -6.37
N VAL A 256 -14.90 -10.69 -5.95
CA VAL A 256 -15.71 -10.19 -4.84
C VAL A 256 -16.11 -11.37 -3.95
N THR A 257 -16.00 -11.21 -2.64
CA THR A 257 -16.58 -12.13 -1.66
C THR A 257 -17.63 -11.41 -0.82
N VAL A 258 -18.86 -11.91 -0.82
CA VAL A 258 -19.95 -11.49 0.05
C VAL A 258 -20.08 -12.50 1.19
N VAL A 259 -19.97 -12.03 2.43
CA VAL A 259 -20.03 -12.86 3.62
C VAL A 259 -21.23 -12.49 4.48
N PHE A 260 -22.05 -13.46 4.84
CA PHE A 260 -23.10 -13.29 5.85
C PHE A 260 -23.08 -14.49 6.80
N LEU A 261 -22.43 -14.28 7.95
CA LEU A 261 -21.99 -15.34 8.86
C LEU A 261 -21.92 -14.78 10.27
N GLY A 262 -22.38 -15.55 11.24
CA GLY A 262 -22.28 -15.21 12.66
C GLY A 262 -23.49 -15.62 13.51
N ALA A 263 -24.54 -16.17 12.90
CA ALA A 263 -25.80 -16.46 13.59
C ALA A 263 -25.67 -17.64 14.57
N ASN A 264 -24.73 -18.54 14.31
CA ASN A 264 -24.48 -19.74 15.12
C ASN A 264 -23.27 -19.58 16.04
N ASP A 265 -22.91 -18.35 16.37
CA ASP A 265 -21.76 -18.02 17.21
C ASP A 265 -22.15 -17.79 18.66
N GLY A 266 -21.13 -17.65 19.52
CA GLY A 266 -21.29 -17.51 20.97
C GLY A 266 -20.53 -18.57 21.77
N TYR A 267 -19.89 -19.54 21.09
CA TYR A 267 -19.04 -20.52 21.76
C TYR A 267 -17.79 -19.85 22.35
N PRO A 268 -17.24 -20.39 23.45
CA PRO A 268 -16.01 -19.87 24.03
C PRO A 268 -14.85 -19.90 23.03
N ILE A 269 -13.98 -18.89 23.07
CA ILE A 269 -12.79 -18.81 22.23
C ILE A 269 -11.57 -18.68 23.12
N ALA A 270 -10.70 -19.70 23.10
CA ALA A 270 -9.47 -19.73 23.90
C ALA A 270 -9.72 -19.40 25.38
N GLY A 271 -10.71 -20.07 25.98
CA GLY A 271 -11.11 -19.86 27.39
C GLY A 271 -11.97 -18.62 27.65
N ALA A 272 -12.01 -17.64 26.74
CA ALA A 272 -12.89 -16.50 26.88
C ALA A 272 -14.34 -16.90 26.58
N GLN A 273 -15.23 -16.71 27.56
CA GLN A 273 -16.67 -16.85 27.37
C GLN A 273 -17.20 -15.72 26.50
N CYS A 274 -18.20 -16.01 25.67
CA CYS A 274 -18.91 -14.93 24.99
C CYS A 274 -19.61 -14.07 26.06
N CYS A 275 -19.60 -12.75 25.98
CA CYS A 275 -19.33 -11.94 24.80
C CYS A 275 -18.54 -10.67 25.17
N ASP A 276 -17.61 -10.82 26.11
CA ASP A 276 -16.83 -9.71 26.64
C ASP A 276 -15.66 -9.32 25.73
N VAL A 277 -14.97 -8.25 26.11
CA VAL A 277 -13.85 -7.68 25.34
C VAL A 277 -12.82 -8.74 24.90
N PRO A 278 -12.39 -9.71 25.75
CA PRO A 278 -11.48 -10.77 25.32
C PRO A 278 -12.04 -11.64 24.20
N TRP A 279 -13.32 -12.02 24.29
CA TRP A 279 -14.00 -12.81 23.27
C TRP A 279 -14.15 -12.04 21.96
N ILE A 280 -14.57 -10.77 22.02
CA ILE A 280 -14.69 -9.88 20.86
C ILE A 280 -13.33 -9.73 20.16
N ALA A 281 -12.26 -9.56 20.93
CA ALA A 281 -10.91 -9.45 20.39
C ALA A 281 -10.45 -10.75 19.71
N ALA A 282 -10.74 -11.91 20.30
CA ALA A 282 -10.39 -13.21 19.73
C ALA A 282 -11.21 -13.54 18.48
N TYR A 283 -12.51 -13.27 18.49
CA TYR A 283 -13.39 -13.39 17.33
C TYR A 283 -12.92 -12.48 16.19
N ALA A 284 -12.59 -11.22 16.50
CA ALA A 284 -12.08 -10.26 15.51
C ALA A 284 -10.79 -10.74 14.85
N LYS A 285 -9.89 -11.44 15.57
CA LYS A 285 -8.68 -12.04 14.98
C LYS A 285 -9.03 -13.11 13.93
N ARG A 286 -10.02 -13.97 14.20
CA ARG A 286 -10.48 -15.00 13.24
C ARG A 286 -11.11 -14.35 12.00
N VAL A 287 -12.00 -13.37 12.20
CA VAL A 287 -12.63 -12.61 11.10
C VAL A 287 -11.58 -11.87 10.26
N GLU A 288 -10.58 -11.25 10.90
CA GLU A 288 -9.47 -10.59 10.23
C GLU A 288 -8.68 -11.56 9.33
N ALA A 289 -8.38 -12.76 9.81
CA ALA A 289 -7.69 -13.79 9.01
C ALA A 289 -8.51 -14.22 7.79
N MET A 290 -9.83 -14.37 7.94
CA MET A 290 -10.74 -14.67 6.83
C MET A 290 -10.76 -13.52 5.81
N MET A 291 -10.93 -12.27 6.27
CA MET A 291 -10.91 -11.08 5.40
C MET A 291 -9.60 -10.99 4.61
N ARG A 292 -8.45 -11.20 5.26
CA ARG A 292 -7.13 -11.20 4.60
C ARG A 292 -7.01 -12.29 3.53
N SER A 293 -7.57 -13.49 3.80
CA SER A 293 -7.60 -14.59 2.82
C SER A 293 -8.39 -14.19 1.58
N TYR A 294 -9.63 -13.71 1.75
CA TYR A 294 -10.49 -13.30 0.65
C TYR A 294 -9.98 -12.06 -0.10
N LEU A 295 -9.25 -11.17 0.57
CA LEU A 295 -8.62 -10.02 -0.09
C LEU A 295 -7.55 -10.43 -1.10
N ARG A 296 -6.97 -11.64 -0.99
CA ARG A 296 -5.99 -12.19 -1.93
C ARG A 296 -4.81 -11.25 -2.21
N GLY A 297 -4.32 -10.58 -1.18
CA GLY A 297 -3.24 -9.60 -1.29
C GLY A 297 -3.64 -8.30 -1.99
N GLY A 298 -4.91 -7.89 -1.87
CA GLY A 298 -5.46 -6.67 -2.47
C GLY A 298 -6.09 -6.84 -3.85
N ARG A 299 -6.16 -8.08 -4.36
CA ARG A 299 -6.69 -8.41 -5.70
C ARG A 299 -8.21 -8.63 -5.73
N SER A 300 -8.89 -8.63 -4.58
CA SER A 300 -10.33 -8.90 -4.48
C SER A 300 -10.97 -8.10 -3.36
N TYR A 301 -12.25 -7.78 -3.46
CA TYR A 301 -13.03 -7.10 -2.42
C TYR A 301 -13.77 -8.06 -1.49
N VAL A 302 -13.96 -7.63 -0.24
CA VAL A 302 -14.78 -8.34 0.76
C VAL A 302 -15.91 -7.45 1.22
N TYR A 303 -17.14 -7.95 1.13
CA TYR A 303 -18.35 -7.33 1.63
C TYR A 303 -18.94 -8.21 2.72
N TRP A 304 -18.90 -7.75 3.97
CA TRP A 304 -19.36 -8.52 5.12
C TRP A 304 -20.63 -7.90 5.69
N LEU A 305 -21.72 -8.65 5.74
CA LEU A 305 -23.01 -8.19 6.26
C LEU A 305 -23.04 -8.29 7.78
N THR A 306 -23.54 -7.26 8.45
CA THR A 306 -23.83 -7.32 9.90
C THR A 306 -25.04 -8.22 10.17
N LEU A 307 -25.11 -8.81 11.36
CA LEU A 307 -26.29 -9.54 11.82
C LEU A 307 -27.36 -8.55 12.31
N PRO A 308 -28.59 -8.59 11.78
CA PRO A 308 -29.72 -7.87 12.37
C PRO A 308 -30.05 -8.42 13.77
N THR A 309 -30.60 -7.60 14.67
CA THR A 309 -30.95 -8.08 16.02
C THR A 309 -32.04 -9.15 15.95
N PRO A 310 -31.83 -10.29 16.64
CA PRO A 310 -32.76 -11.41 16.66
C PRO A 310 -33.95 -11.14 17.60
N SER A 311 -35.04 -11.91 17.46
CA SER A 311 -36.20 -11.83 18.37
C SER A 311 -35.85 -12.32 19.77
N ARG A 312 -35.05 -13.38 19.87
CA ARG A 312 -34.67 -14.03 21.13
C ARG A 312 -33.61 -13.21 21.87
N ALA A 313 -33.94 -12.77 23.08
CA ALA A 313 -33.07 -11.93 23.92
C ALA A 313 -31.68 -12.54 24.16
N SER A 314 -31.58 -13.87 24.33
CA SER A 314 -30.32 -14.57 24.57
C SER A 314 -29.29 -14.40 23.45
N PHE A 315 -29.74 -14.17 22.21
CA PHE A 315 -28.84 -13.98 21.06
C PHE A 315 -28.48 -12.51 20.82
N VAL A 316 -29.16 -11.55 21.44
CA VAL A 316 -28.94 -10.11 21.20
C VAL A 316 -27.50 -9.71 21.55
N ARG A 317 -27.01 -10.13 22.72
CA ARG A 317 -25.63 -9.84 23.16
C ARG A 317 -24.59 -10.53 22.27
N ILE A 318 -24.89 -11.73 21.80
CA ILE A 318 -24.02 -12.47 20.89
C ILE A 318 -23.89 -11.70 19.57
N TYR A 319 -25.01 -11.33 18.95
CA TYR A 319 -25.02 -10.70 17.63
C TYR A 319 -24.39 -9.30 17.67
N SER A 320 -24.64 -8.53 18.74
CA SER A 320 -23.99 -7.22 18.92
C SER A 320 -22.46 -7.37 19.04
N SER A 321 -21.99 -8.40 19.75
CA SER A 321 -20.57 -8.69 19.95
C SER A 321 -19.90 -9.22 18.69
N VAL A 322 -20.57 -10.09 17.93
CA VAL A 322 -20.15 -10.53 16.59
C VAL A 322 -20.00 -9.33 15.66
N ASN A 323 -21.00 -8.45 15.60
CA ASN A 323 -20.96 -7.24 14.77
C ASN A 323 -19.84 -6.28 15.20
N ALA A 324 -19.59 -6.12 16.50
CA ALA A 324 -18.48 -5.34 17.02
C ALA A 324 -17.13 -5.93 16.58
N ALA A 325 -16.98 -7.25 16.66
CA ALA A 325 -15.78 -7.94 16.21
C ALA A 325 -15.56 -7.82 14.70
N ILE A 326 -16.62 -7.94 13.88
CA ILE A 326 -16.57 -7.75 12.42
C ILE A 326 -16.10 -6.33 12.07
N ARG A 327 -16.66 -5.30 12.72
CA ARG A 327 -16.25 -3.90 12.51
C ARG A 327 -14.80 -3.67 12.91
N ARG A 328 -14.38 -4.20 14.06
CA ARG A 328 -12.98 -4.12 14.53
C ARG A 328 -12.01 -4.79 13.56
N ALA A 329 -12.36 -5.98 13.05
CA ALA A 329 -11.55 -6.68 12.06
C ALA A 329 -11.43 -5.89 10.76
N ALA A 330 -12.55 -5.37 10.24
CA ALA A 330 -12.55 -4.56 9.02
C ALA A 330 -11.70 -3.29 9.14
N GLN A 331 -11.75 -2.59 10.29
CA GLN A 331 -10.90 -1.43 10.56
C GLN A 331 -9.40 -1.76 10.53
N ARG A 332 -9.00 -2.92 11.08
CA ARG A 332 -7.59 -3.36 11.09
C ARG A 332 -7.09 -3.81 9.73
N VAL A 333 -7.96 -4.43 8.93
CA VAL A 333 -7.61 -4.86 7.57
C VAL A 333 -7.53 -3.66 6.63
N GLY A 334 -8.47 -2.72 6.75
CA GLY A 334 -8.50 -1.49 5.98
C GLY A 334 -9.05 -1.69 4.57
N ASP A 335 -8.30 -1.23 3.58
CA ASP A 335 -8.84 -0.97 2.25
C ASP A 335 -9.41 -2.22 1.56
N GLY A 336 -10.60 -2.01 0.96
CA GLY A 336 -11.38 -2.97 0.18
C GLY A 336 -11.98 -4.15 0.95
N VAL A 337 -12.02 -4.04 2.27
CA VAL A 337 -13.11 -4.62 3.07
C VAL A 337 -14.20 -3.56 3.22
N ARG A 338 -15.46 -4.01 3.20
CA ARG A 338 -16.66 -3.21 3.46
C ARG A 338 -17.57 -3.98 4.40
N VAL A 339 -17.89 -3.38 5.54
CA VAL A 339 -18.98 -3.87 6.38
C VAL A 339 -20.27 -3.23 5.85
N ILE A 340 -21.20 -4.05 5.39
CA ILE A 340 -22.53 -3.60 4.98
C ILE A 340 -23.41 -3.70 6.22
N ASP A 341 -23.73 -2.56 6.80
CA ASP A 341 -24.52 -2.50 8.03
C ASP A 341 -26.02 -2.70 7.75
N ILE A 342 -26.39 -3.91 7.38
CA ILE A 342 -27.78 -4.26 7.11
C ILE A 342 -28.64 -4.17 8.39
N ALA A 343 -28.03 -4.33 9.57
CA ALA A 343 -28.74 -4.18 10.84
C ALA A 343 -29.41 -2.81 10.97
N ARG A 344 -28.81 -1.73 10.42
CA ARG A 344 -29.44 -0.41 10.41
C ARG A 344 -30.78 -0.37 9.67
N VAL A 345 -30.95 -1.20 8.64
CA VAL A 345 -32.19 -1.31 7.86
C VAL A 345 -33.17 -2.28 8.51
N PHE A 346 -32.66 -3.42 8.98
CA PHE A 346 -33.46 -4.52 9.49
C PHE A 346 -33.81 -4.43 10.97
N THR A 347 -33.19 -3.50 11.68
CA THR A 347 -33.27 -3.34 13.13
C THR A 347 -33.16 -1.85 13.47
N PRO A 348 -34.08 -1.00 12.98
CA PRO A 348 -34.12 0.40 13.37
C PRO A 348 -34.26 0.52 14.90
N GLY A 349 -33.40 1.34 15.50
CA GLY A 349 -33.33 1.50 16.97
C GLY A 349 -32.72 0.32 17.73
N GLY A 350 -32.05 -0.62 17.04
CA GLY A 350 -31.38 -1.76 17.68
C GLY A 350 -32.32 -2.83 18.25
N ARG A 351 -33.61 -2.81 17.89
CA ARG A 351 -34.62 -3.79 18.30
C ARG A 351 -35.11 -4.64 17.15
N PHE A 352 -35.45 -5.89 17.43
CA PHE A 352 -36.10 -6.78 16.47
C PHE A 352 -37.33 -6.12 15.83
N ARG A 353 -37.51 -6.40 14.54
CA ARG A 353 -38.64 -5.95 13.74
C ARG A 353 -39.05 -7.07 12.78
N GLN A 354 -40.32 -7.48 12.86
CA GLN A 354 -40.91 -8.41 11.89
C GLN A 354 -41.04 -7.74 10.53
N THR A 355 -41.44 -6.47 10.50
CA THR A 355 -41.62 -5.66 9.31
C THR A 355 -40.68 -4.46 9.28
N ILE A 356 -40.26 -4.03 8.09
CA ILE A 356 -39.48 -2.82 7.87
C ILE A 356 -40.09 -1.97 6.77
N THR A 357 -39.76 -0.69 6.74
CA THR A 357 -40.02 0.17 5.59
C THR A 357 -38.75 0.28 4.75
N PHE A 358 -38.81 -0.13 3.48
CA PHE A 358 -37.71 0.00 2.53
C PHE A 358 -38.21 0.61 1.22
N ARG A 359 -37.64 1.77 0.84
CA ARG A 359 -38.07 2.54 -0.34
C ARG A 359 -39.58 2.79 -0.39
N GLY A 360 -40.15 3.22 0.75
CA GLY A 360 -41.56 3.55 0.89
C GLY A 360 -42.51 2.36 1.00
N ARG A 361 -42.02 1.12 1.00
CA ARG A 361 -42.86 -0.09 1.11
C ARG A 361 -42.62 -0.82 2.43
N THR A 362 -43.70 -1.25 3.06
CA THR A 362 -43.66 -2.15 4.21
C THR A 362 -43.35 -3.57 3.73
N ILE A 363 -42.34 -4.20 4.32
CA ILE A 363 -41.85 -5.53 3.96
C ILE A 363 -41.84 -6.39 5.22
N ASN A 364 -42.47 -7.57 5.17
CA ASN A 364 -42.22 -8.62 6.15
C ASN A 364 -40.79 -9.13 5.94
N ALA A 365 -39.88 -8.77 6.85
CA ALA A 365 -38.44 -8.86 6.66
C ALA A 365 -37.80 -10.08 7.34
N ARG A 366 -38.54 -10.76 8.21
CA ARG A 366 -38.05 -11.88 9.03
C ARG A 366 -38.88 -13.13 8.80
N GLN A 367 -38.27 -14.30 9.00
CA GLN A 367 -39.02 -15.54 9.16
C GLN A 367 -39.61 -15.63 10.58
N ALA A 368 -40.50 -16.60 10.79
CA ALA A 368 -41.19 -16.78 12.07
C ALA A 368 -40.24 -17.11 13.24
N ASP A 369 -39.07 -17.69 12.97
CA ASP A 369 -38.04 -17.96 13.98
C ASP A 369 -37.39 -16.68 14.56
N GLY A 370 -37.61 -15.53 13.92
CA GLY A 370 -37.05 -14.24 14.31
C GLY A 370 -35.52 -14.14 14.20
N ILE A 371 -34.87 -15.07 13.52
CA ILE A 371 -33.44 -15.08 13.19
C ILE A 371 -33.26 -14.78 11.70
N HIS A 372 -33.88 -15.57 10.83
CA HIS A 372 -33.62 -15.52 9.40
C HIS A 372 -34.35 -14.37 8.71
N LEU A 373 -33.78 -13.90 7.60
CA LEU A 373 -34.49 -13.00 6.71
C LEU A 373 -35.55 -13.79 5.93
N SER A 374 -36.74 -13.20 5.77
CA SER A 374 -37.72 -13.74 4.82
C SER A 374 -37.19 -13.64 3.39
N THR A 375 -37.87 -14.26 2.42
CA THR A 375 -37.59 -14.09 0.99
C THR A 375 -37.55 -12.59 0.59
N ALA A 376 -38.51 -11.80 1.06
CA ALA A 376 -38.54 -10.36 0.80
C ALA A 376 -37.41 -9.61 1.53
N GLY A 377 -37.08 -9.98 2.76
CA GLY A 377 -35.93 -9.42 3.49
C GLY A 377 -34.58 -9.75 2.83
N ALA A 378 -34.38 -10.98 2.40
CA ALA A 378 -33.17 -11.40 1.70
C ALA A 378 -33.01 -10.67 0.35
N SER A 379 -34.12 -10.44 -0.35
CA SER A 379 -34.18 -9.59 -1.54
C SER A 379 -33.70 -8.15 -1.26
N VAL A 380 -34.09 -7.55 -0.12
CA VAL A 380 -33.59 -6.24 0.33
C VAL A 380 -32.09 -6.30 0.64
N ALA A 381 -31.63 -7.31 1.39
CA ALA A 381 -30.20 -7.46 1.71
C ALA A 381 -29.34 -7.59 0.44
N ALA A 382 -29.78 -8.38 -0.54
CA ALA A 382 -29.12 -8.48 -1.83
C ALA A 382 -29.09 -7.14 -2.59
N THR A 383 -30.15 -6.34 -2.50
CA THR A 383 -30.18 -4.96 -3.07
C THR A 383 -29.10 -4.08 -2.42
N LEU A 384 -28.99 -4.10 -1.09
CA LEU A 384 -27.98 -3.32 -0.36
C LEU A 384 -26.55 -3.72 -0.76
N VAL A 385 -26.31 -5.02 -0.95
CA VAL A 385 -25.03 -5.53 -1.47
C VAL A 385 -24.76 -5.01 -2.87
N ILE A 386 -25.70 -5.16 -3.81
CA ILE A 386 -25.53 -4.75 -5.21
C ILE A 386 -25.35 -3.24 -5.31
N ASP A 387 -26.10 -2.45 -4.56
CA ASP A 387 -25.96 -0.98 -4.55
C ASP A 387 -24.59 -0.56 -4.02
N ARG A 388 -24.08 -1.26 -3.00
CA ARG A 388 -22.71 -1.02 -2.52
C ARG A 388 -21.66 -1.42 -3.56
N LEU A 389 -21.83 -2.54 -4.25
CA LEU A 389 -20.94 -2.97 -5.34
C LEU A 389 -20.90 -1.94 -6.48
N ARG A 390 -22.04 -1.35 -6.85
CA ARG A 390 -22.13 -0.26 -7.83
C ARG A 390 -21.40 0.99 -7.35
N ALA A 391 -21.68 1.42 -6.13
CA ALA A 391 -21.06 2.62 -5.54
C ALA A 391 -19.52 2.51 -5.50
N ASP A 392 -19.00 1.31 -5.20
CA ASP A 392 -17.57 1.03 -5.18
C ASP A 392 -16.98 0.73 -6.58
N ARG A 393 -17.79 0.74 -7.65
CA ARG A 393 -17.42 0.36 -9.02
C ARG A 393 -16.78 -1.04 -9.09
N ALA A 394 -17.30 -1.95 -8.27
CA ALA A 394 -16.90 -3.36 -8.20
C ALA A 394 -17.72 -4.26 -9.15
N LEU A 395 -18.71 -3.68 -9.85
CA LEU A 395 -19.39 -4.33 -10.97
C LEU A 395 -18.79 -3.86 -12.30
N PRO A 396 -18.84 -4.70 -13.36
CA PRO A 396 -18.51 -4.31 -14.73
C PRO A 396 -19.36 -3.14 -15.25
#